data_AF-A0A7W6ZTX8-F1
#
_entry.id   AF-A0A7W6ZTX8-F1
#
_cell.length_a   1.000
_cell.length_b   1.000
_cell.length_c   1.000
_cell.angle_alpha   90.00
_cell.angle_beta   90.00
_cell.angle_gamma   90.00
#
_symmetry.space_group_name_H-M   'P 1'
#
loop_
_entity.id
_entity.type
_entity.pdbx_description
1 polymer ?
#
loop_
_entity_poly.entity_id
_entity_poly.type
_entity_poly.pdbx_seq_one_letter_code
_entity_poly.pdbx_strand_id
1 'polypeptide(L)'
;MSISLNNFNQVQTEPVQADDVAARVKAARETVGYSIEDLAVTCGLANEELIDIESGADIDPAKLRRIAAALQLPPSAFLTL
;
A
#
# COMPACT_ATOMS: atom_id res chain seq x y z
N MET A 1 2.03 -15.29 34.54
CA MET A 1 1.35 -14.79 33.32
C MET A 1 2.42 -14.45 32.31
N SER A 2 2.70 -15.36 31.39
CA SER A 2 3.73 -15.22 30.37
C SER A 2 3.09 -14.63 29.11
N ILE A 3 3.39 -13.37 28.84
CA ILE A 3 2.98 -12.68 27.62
C ILE A 3 4.11 -12.95 26.62
N SER A 4 3.95 -13.96 25.77
CA SER A 4 4.90 -14.23 24.68
C SER A 4 4.61 -13.28 23.53
N LEU A 5 5.40 -12.21 23.41
CA LEU A 5 5.44 -11.37 22.21
C LEU A 5 6.21 -12.13 21.12
N ASN A 6 5.47 -12.83 20.26
CA ASN A 6 6.02 -13.45 19.06
C ASN A 6 6.29 -12.37 18.00
N ASN A 7 7.51 -11.83 18.05
CA ASN A 7 8.41 -11.63 16.91
C ASN A 7 7.74 -11.37 15.54
N PHE A 8 7.35 -10.12 15.31
CA PHE A 8 7.07 -9.55 13.99
C PHE A 8 8.36 -9.52 13.16
N ASN A 9 8.74 -10.62 12.52
CA ASN A 9 9.80 -10.56 11.51
C ASN A 9 9.80 -11.77 10.58
N GLN A 10 8.82 -11.85 9.66
CA GLN A 10 8.94 -12.67 8.45
C GLN A 10 8.26 -11.97 7.26
N VAL A 11 8.76 -10.80 6.89
CA VAL A 11 8.54 -10.29 5.52
C VAL A 11 9.88 -10.38 4.81
N GLN A 12 10.20 -11.58 4.33
CA GLN A 12 11.23 -11.80 3.34
C GLN A 12 10.63 -12.70 2.25
N THR A 13 10.15 -12.07 1.17
CA THR A 13 10.28 -12.66 -0.16
C THR A 13 10.18 -11.56 -1.19
N GLU A 14 11.30 -11.24 -1.80
CA GLU A 14 11.39 -10.52 -3.07
C GLU A 14 10.62 -11.34 -4.14
N PRO A 15 9.64 -10.72 -4.81
CA PRO A 15 9.73 -10.51 -6.24
C PRO A 15 9.53 -9.02 -6.52
N VAL A 16 10.64 -8.32 -6.74
CA VAL A 16 10.64 -6.94 -7.23
C VAL A 16 9.94 -6.87 -8.59
N GLN A 17 8.61 -6.75 -8.71
CA GLN A 17 7.96 -6.41 -10.00
C GLN A 17 6.49 -5.92 -9.90
N ALA A 18 5.67 -6.29 -8.92
CA ALA A 18 4.30 -5.74 -8.79
C ALA A 18 3.72 -5.98 -7.39
N ASP A 19 3.95 -7.17 -6.85
CA ASP A 19 3.48 -7.61 -5.53
C ASP A 19 4.05 -6.74 -4.39
N ASP A 20 5.33 -6.36 -4.50
CA ASP A 20 5.99 -5.43 -3.56
C ASP A 20 5.32 -4.05 -3.50
N VAL A 21 4.86 -3.53 -4.64
CA VAL A 21 4.20 -2.21 -4.69
C VAL A 21 2.84 -2.28 -4.02
N ALA A 22 2.07 -3.33 -4.30
CA ALA A 22 0.79 -3.60 -3.68
C ALA A 22 0.90 -3.72 -2.15
N ALA A 23 1.88 -4.51 -1.67
CA ALA A 23 2.17 -4.66 -0.25
C ALA A 23 2.59 -3.33 0.41
N ARG A 24 3.40 -2.51 -0.28
CA ARG A 24 3.80 -1.18 0.21
C ARG A 24 2.64 -0.22 0.31
N VAL A 25 1.73 -0.19 -0.68
CA VAL A 25 0.52 0.64 -0.64
C VAL A 25 -0.34 0.26 0.57
N LYS A 26 -0.59 -1.04 0.74
CA LYS A 26 -1.36 -1.56 1.87
C LYS A 26 -0.72 -1.19 3.22
N ALA A 27 0.58 -1.45 3.37
CA ALA A 27 1.30 -1.12 4.59
C ALA A 27 1.30 0.39 4.88
N ALA A 28 1.45 1.23 3.86
CA ALA A 28 1.39 2.68 4.02
C ALA A 28 0.00 3.14 4.46
N ARG A 29 -1.05 2.59 3.86
CA ARG A 29 -2.44 2.86 4.27
C ARG A 29 -2.69 2.45 5.72
N GLU A 30 -2.29 1.24 6.10
CA GLU A 30 -2.45 0.71 7.47
C GLU A 30 -1.64 1.51 8.50
N THR A 31 -0.44 1.98 8.12
CA THR A 31 0.40 2.81 8.99
C THR A 31 -0.23 4.17 9.30
N VAL A 32 -0.89 4.77 8.30
CA VAL A 32 -1.63 6.03 8.50
C VAL A 32 -2.97 5.78 9.22
N GLY A 33 -3.45 4.54 9.24
CA GLY A 33 -4.72 4.16 9.86
C GLY A 33 -5.94 4.44 8.97
N TYR A 34 -5.74 4.56 7.66
CA TYR A 34 -6.84 4.73 6.71
C TYR A 34 -7.49 3.41 6.34
N SER A 35 -8.81 3.41 6.20
CA SER A 35 -9.54 2.32 5.54
C SER A 35 -9.42 2.46 4.02
N ILE A 36 -9.74 1.40 3.27
CA ILE A 36 -9.81 1.46 1.79
C ILE A 36 -10.74 2.60 1.35
N GLU A 37 -11.90 2.71 2.00
CA GLU A 37 -12.90 3.75 1.72
C GLU A 37 -12.38 5.17 1.99
N ASP A 38 -11.72 5.39 3.13
CA ASP A 38 -11.17 6.71 3.46
C ASP A 38 -10.05 7.10 2.49
N LEU A 39 -9.18 6.14 2.15
CA LEU A 39 -8.11 6.38 1.20
C LEU A 39 -8.70 6.69 -0.19
N ALA A 40 -9.69 5.92 -0.66
CA ALA A 40 -10.38 6.11 -1.93
C ALA A 40 -10.94 7.52 -2.07
N VAL A 41 -11.66 7.99 -1.05
CA VAL A 41 -12.21 9.35 -1.00
C VAL A 41 -11.10 10.40 -1.01
N THR A 42 -10.00 10.16 -0.29
CA THR A 42 -8.90 11.12 -0.18
C THR A 42 -8.08 11.24 -1.48
N CYS A 43 -7.81 10.12 -2.16
CA CYS A 43 -7.04 10.10 -3.41
C CYS A 43 -7.91 10.27 -4.67
N GLY A 44 -9.24 10.21 -4.53
CA GLY A 44 -10.19 10.29 -5.63
C GLY A 44 -10.19 9.06 -6.54
N LEU A 45 -9.94 7.88 -5.96
CA LEU A 45 -10.01 6.58 -6.65
C LEU A 45 -11.27 5.82 -6.19
N ALA A 46 -11.71 4.85 -6.98
CA ALA A 46 -12.74 3.91 -6.54
C ALA A 46 -12.15 2.89 -5.54
N ASN A 47 -13.00 2.39 -4.63
CA ASN A 47 -12.59 1.35 -3.68
C ASN A 47 -12.08 0.09 -4.39
N GLU A 48 -12.73 -0.31 -5.49
CA GLU A 48 -12.30 -1.45 -6.32
C GLU A 48 -10.90 -1.22 -6.90
N GLU A 49 -10.61 -0.02 -7.40
CA GLU A 49 -9.27 0.31 -7.90
C GLU A 49 -8.21 0.19 -6.80
N LEU A 50 -8.50 0.61 -5.57
CA LEU A 50 -7.57 0.41 -4.46
C LEU A 50 -7.38 -1.06 -4.09
N ILE A 51 -8.45 -1.86 -4.14
CA ILE A 51 -8.36 -3.30 -3.88
C ILE A 51 -7.53 -3.98 -4.97
N ASP A 52 -7.73 -3.62 -6.23
CA ASP A 52 -6.95 -4.12 -7.35
C ASP A 52 -5.47 -3.71 -7.24
N ILE A 53 -5.19 -2.49 -6.79
CA ILE A 53 -3.82 -2.02 -6.50
C ILE A 53 -3.20 -2.80 -5.34
N GLU A 54 -3.91 -2.98 -4.23
CA GLU A 54 -3.41 -3.76 -3.07
C GLU A 54 -3.33 -5.26 -3.34
N SER A 55 -4.02 -5.76 -4.37
CA SER A 55 -3.92 -7.14 -4.85
C SER A 55 -2.88 -7.31 -5.96
N GLY A 56 -2.26 -6.22 -6.44
CA GLY A 56 -1.34 -6.24 -7.57
C GLY A 56 -1.98 -6.51 -8.94
N ALA A 57 -3.32 -6.51 -9.03
CA ALA A 57 -4.07 -6.65 -10.27
C ALA A 57 -3.96 -5.40 -11.15
N ASP A 58 -3.80 -4.22 -10.53
CA ASP A 58 -3.70 -2.93 -11.19
C ASP A 58 -2.59 -2.08 -10.57
N ILE A 59 -1.45 -1.90 -11.25
CA ILE A 59 -0.30 -1.13 -10.76
C ILE A 59 -0.12 0.12 -11.62
N ASP A 60 -1.19 0.90 -11.79
CA ASP A 60 -1.16 2.10 -12.63
C ASP A 60 -0.32 3.22 -11.96
N PRO A 61 0.75 3.70 -12.61
CA PRO A 61 1.63 4.71 -12.01
C PRO A 61 0.93 6.05 -11.75
N ALA A 62 -0.13 6.36 -12.50
CA ALA A 62 -0.96 7.53 -12.24
C ALA A 62 -1.78 7.40 -10.94
N LYS A 63 -2.32 6.20 -10.65
CA LYS A 63 -3.09 5.92 -9.44
C LYS A 63 -2.16 5.87 -8.22
N LEU A 64 -0.99 5.23 -8.34
CA LEU A 64 0.03 5.23 -7.30
C LEU A 64 0.52 6.63 -6.92
N ARG A 65 0.65 7.55 -7.89
CA ARG A 65 0.97 8.96 -7.60
C ARG A 65 -0.12 9.66 -6.80
N ARG A 66 -1.39 9.37 -7.08
CA ARG A 66 -2.52 9.91 -6.30
C ARG A 66 -2.52 9.38 -4.88
N ILE A 67 -2.28 8.08 -4.70
CA ILE A 67 -2.15 7.44 -3.39
C ILE A 67 -0.98 8.03 -2.61
N ALA A 68 0.18 8.21 -3.25
CA ALA A 68 1.33 8.87 -2.65
C ALA A 68 1.01 10.29 -2.16
N ALA A 69 0.33 11.08 -2.99
CA ALA A 69 -0.09 12.42 -2.60
C ALA A 69 -1.06 12.41 -1.40
N ALA A 70 -2.03 11.50 -1.37
CA ALA A 70 -2.99 11.35 -0.28
C ALA A 70 -2.32 10.90 1.04
N LEU A 71 -1.35 9.98 0.95
CA LEU A 71 -0.58 9.50 2.09
C LEU A 71 0.60 10.42 2.46
N GLN A 72 0.76 11.55 1.77
CA GLN A 72 1.88 12.49 1.91
C GLN A 72 3.27 11.82 1.75
N LEU A 73 3.35 10.80 0.92
CA LEU A 73 4.57 10.07 0.58
C LEU A 73 5.11 10.52 -0.78
N PRO A 74 6.43 10.46 -1.00
CA PRO A 74 6.98 10.69 -2.33
C PRO A 74 6.57 9.56 -3.28
N PRO A 75 6.36 9.84 -4.58
CA PRO A 75 5.95 8.81 -5.55
C PRO A 75 7.02 7.72 -5.73
N SER A 76 8.28 8.00 -5.43
CA SER A 76 9.36 7.00 -5.35
C SER A 76 9.15 5.95 -4.25
N ALA A 77 8.24 6.21 -3.30
CA ALA A 77 7.82 5.22 -2.30
C ALA A 77 6.97 4.09 -2.89
N PHE A 78 6.49 4.21 -4.13
CA PHE A 78 5.74 3.15 -4.81
C PHE A 78 6.26 2.88 -6.23
N LEU A 79 6.79 3.91 -6.89
CA LEU A 79 7.39 3.84 -8.21
C LEU A 79 8.90 3.65 -8.08
N THR A 80 9.40 2.48 -8.45
CA THR A 80 10.82 2.28 -8.68
C THR A 80 11.16 2.96 -10.01
N LEU A 81 11.78 4.14 -9.94
CA LEU A 81 12.31 4.87 -11.11
C LEU A 81 13.62 4.25 -11.59
#